data_AF-A3XA86-F1
#
_entry.id   AF-A3XA86-F1
#
_cell.length_a   1.000
_cell.length_b   1.000
_cell.length_c   1.000
_cell.angle_alpha   90.00
_cell.angle_beta   90.00
_cell.angle_gamma   90.00
#
_symmetry.space_group_name_H-M   'P 1'
#
loop_
_entity.id
_entity.type
_entity.pdbx_description
1 polymer ?
#
loop_
_entity_poly.entity_id
_entity_poly.type
_entity_poly.pdbx_seq_one_letter_code
_entity_poly.pdbx_strand_id
1 'polypeptide(L)'
;MPAPHNPFKAALKAGKPQMGCWLGLADPYVAQISAGAGFDWLLIDAEHAPNDLRSITAQMQVLAGFDSHAIVRPTIGETWMIKQYLDAGAQTLLIPMVESAEQARELVRAVTYPPHGVRGVGSALARASNFSAIPDYLQTADAEICLLVQVENRAGIKALDEILEVEGVDGVFIGPSDLAADMGFIGNAGAPEVKAAVMEAMGKIVASGKAGGILTLDPEMQRACLDAGATFVATNIDVTLFAAAMRNTAKAALALLPDQITTGTAKTENASRYLQQLCKHWSHKGTAEFDADKGSVSFATGNRVEMSALGEELSITATTGPRGDLERWKKVISDHLVRFAFREEFEITWAE
;
A
#
# COMPACT_ATOMS: atom_id res chain seq x y z
N MET A 1 13.97 -10.09 37.50
CA MET A 1 12.85 -10.13 36.54
C MET A 1 13.42 -9.61 35.25
N PRO A 2 13.77 -10.48 34.29
CA PRO A 2 14.51 -10.07 33.11
C PRO A 2 13.72 -9.03 32.30
N ALA A 3 14.41 -8.39 31.35
CA ALA A 3 13.78 -7.55 30.35
C ALA A 3 12.60 -8.31 29.69
N PRO A 4 11.55 -7.59 29.23
CA PRO A 4 10.38 -8.22 28.64
C PRO A 4 10.77 -9.13 27.49
N HIS A 5 10.20 -10.33 27.43
CA HIS A 5 10.48 -11.26 26.34
C HIS A 5 9.99 -10.70 25.01
N ASN A 6 10.81 -10.82 23.96
CA ASN A 6 10.44 -10.46 22.60
C ASN A 6 9.94 -11.71 21.83
N PRO A 7 8.61 -11.93 21.74
CA PRO A 7 8.05 -13.12 21.11
C PRO A 7 8.33 -13.18 19.60
N PHE A 8 8.38 -12.03 18.94
CA PHE A 8 8.69 -11.96 17.51
C PHE A 8 10.13 -12.42 17.22
N LYS A 9 11.12 -11.94 17.99
CA LYS A 9 12.51 -12.39 17.87
C LYS A 9 12.63 -13.91 18.07
N ALA A 10 11.93 -14.44 19.06
CA ALA A 10 11.91 -15.88 19.33
C ALA A 10 11.26 -16.67 18.18
N ALA A 11 10.18 -16.16 17.58
CA ALA A 11 9.53 -16.77 16.43
C ALA A 11 10.45 -16.81 15.21
N LEU A 12 11.15 -15.70 14.91
CA LEU A 12 12.14 -15.64 13.83
C LEU A 12 13.26 -16.66 14.01
N LYS A 13 13.84 -16.74 15.22
CA LYS A 13 14.87 -17.74 15.55
C LYS A 13 14.39 -19.19 15.42
N ALA A 14 13.10 -19.42 15.65
CA ALA A 14 12.48 -20.73 15.49
C ALA A 14 12.07 -21.03 14.03
N GLY A 15 12.36 -20.14 13.07
CA GLY A 15 11.99 -20.32 11.68
C GLY A 15 10.47 -20.26 11.43
N LYS A 16 9.71 -19.65 12.35
CA LYS A 16 8.26 -19.55 12.21
C LYS A 16 7.90 -18.36 11.33
N PRO A 17 7.11 -18.54 10.25
CA PRO A 17 6.59 -17.43 9.47
C PRO A 17 5.70 -16.51 10.33
N GLN A 18 5.83 -15.20 10.13
CA GLN A 18 5.12 -14.14 10.83
C GLN A 18 4.49 -13.19 9.80
N MET A 19 3.17 -13.09 9.80
CA MET A 19 2.41 -12.28 8.85
C MET A 19 2.13 -10.89 9.43
N GLY A 20 2.50 -9.85 8.69
CA GLY A 20 2.43 -8.48 9.18
C GLY A 20 1.61 -7.52 8.32
N CYS A 21 1.36 -6.35 8.91
CA CYS A 21 0.75 -5.20 8.26
C CYS A 21 1.54 -3.92 8.60
N TRP A 22 1.67 -3.03 7.62
CA TRP A 22 2.27 -1.71 7.81
C TRP A 22 1.25 -0.73 8.38
N LEU A 23 1.65 0.06 9.37
CA LEU A 23 0.86 1.12 10.00
C LEU A 23 1.39 2.50 9.61
N GLY A 24 0.65 3.19 8.76
CA GLY A 24 0.93 4.54 8.29
C GLY A 24 -0.13 5.58 8.68
N LEU A 25 -1.25 5.18 9.31
CA LEU A 25 -2.28 6.13 9.76
C LEU A 25 -1.86 6.95 11.00
N ALA A 26 -0.74 6.58 11.63
CA ALA A 26 -0.07 7.33 12.71
C ALA A 26 -0.95 7.69 13.92
N ASP A 27 -1.93 6.83 14.23
CA ASP A 27 -2.89 7.06 15.32
C ASP A 27 -3.12 5.80 16.16
N PRO A 28 -3.08 5.89 17.51
CA PRO A 28 -3.28 4.74 18.40
C PRO A 28 -4.66 4.08 18.28
N TYR A 29 -5.71 4.83 17.90
CA TYR A 29 -7.05 4.29 17.73
C TYR A 29 -7.10 3.30 16.56
N VAL A 30 -6.45 3.66 15.44
CA VAL A 30 -6.37 2.76 14.28
C VAL A 30 -5.40 1.61 14.56
N ALA A 31 -4.30 1.85 15.28
CA ALA A 31 -3.42 0.76 15.71
C ALA A 31 -4.16 -0.29 16.55
N GLN A 32 -5.11 0.11 17.41
CA GLN A 32 -5.96 -0.81 18.16
C GLN A 32 -6.85 -1.67 17.25
N ILE A 33 -7.45 -1.06 16.24
CA ILE A 33 -8.26 -1.79 15.23
C ILE A 33 -7.38 -2.81 14.51
N SER A 34 -6.19 -2.41 14.09
CA SER A 34 -5.23 -3.28 13.40
C SER A 34 -4.72 -4.42 14.28
N ALA A 35 -4.50 -4.18 15.58
CA ALA A 35 -4.08 -5.21 16.53
C ALA A 35 -5.14 -6.30 16.74
N GLY A 36 -6.43 -5.93 16.64
CA GLY A 36 -7.54 -6.88 16.67
C GLY A 36 -7.73 -7.69 15.38
N ALA A 37 -6.98 -7.40 14.31
CA ALA A 37 -7.15 -8.04 13.01
C ALA A 37 -6.46 -9.41 12.87
N GLY A 38 -5.59 -9.78 13.83
CA GLY A 38 -4.93 -11.09 13.86
C GLY A 38 -3.61 -11.16 13.08
N PHE A 39 -2.93 -10.03 12.85
CA PHE A 39 -1.55 -10.03 12.36
C PHE A 39 -0.58 -10.43 13.48
N ASP A 40 0.48 -11.16 13.15
CA ASP A 40 1.53 -11.51 14.12
C ASP A 40 2.36 -10.29 14.53
N TRP A 41 2.51 -9.33 13.62
CA TRP A 41 3.24 -8.09 13.86
C TRP A 41 2.68 -6.90 13.09
N LEU A 42 2.93 -5.70 13.62
CA LEU A 42 2.51 -4.43 13.04
C LEU A 42 3.70 -3.47 13.02
N LEU A 43 3.98 -2.92 11.84
CA LEU A 43 5.09 -1.97 11.64
C LEU A 43 4.60 -0.54 11.80
N ILE A 44 5.03 0.14 12.86
CA ILE A 44 4.79 1.57 13.05
C ILE A 44 5.83 2.34 12.25
N ASP A 45 5.40 2.98 11.18
CA ASP A 45 6.30 3.59 10.20
C ASP A 45 6.60 5.05 10.53
N ALA A 46 7.84 5.39 10.88
CA ALA A 46 8.27 6.78 11.06
C ALA A 46 8.93 7.37 9.81
N GLU A 47 9.28 6.54 8.82
CA GLU A 47 10.01 6.99 7.63
C GLU A 47 9.10 7.64 6.59
N HIS A 48 7.96 7.01 6.32
CA HIS A 48 7.04 7.44 5.26
C HIS A 48 5.64 7.80 5.75
N ALA A 49 5.40 7.72 7.05
CA ALA A 49 4.16 8.17 7.68
C ALA A 49 4.46 9.27 8.71
N PRO A 50 3.47 10.13 9.05
CA PRO A 50 3.67 11.29 9.91
C PRO A 50 3.73 10.92 11.40
N ASN A 51 4.48 9.86 11.72
CA ASN A 51 4.73 9.42 13.09
C ASN A 51 5.90 10.20 13.69
N ASP A 52 5.69 10.68 14.91
CA ASP A 52 6.73 11.19 15.80
C ASP A 52 6.95 10.24 16.98
N LEU A 53 7.93 10.53 17.84
CA LEU A 53 8.23 9.66 18.99
C LEU A 53 7.01 9.47 19.92
N ARG A 54 6.13 10.47 20.07
CA ARG A 54 4.98 10.40 20.97
C ARG A 54 3.87 9.53 20.40
N SER A 55 3.52 9.70 19.12
CA SER A 55 2.55 8.86 18.42
C SER A 55 3.02 7.41 18.29
N ILE A 56 4.32 7.16 18.07
CA ILE A 56 4.90 5.81 18.11
C ILE A 56 4.75 5.21 19.51
N THR A 57 5.10 5.96 20.55
CA THR A 57 4.96 5.50 21.94
C THR A 57 3.50 5.17 22.27
N ALA A 58 2.54 6.00 21.85
CA ALA A 58 1.11 5.78 22.07
C ALA A 58 0.61 4.52 21.37
N GLN A 59 1.03 4.29 20.11
CA GLN A 59 0.69 3.06 19.39
C GLN A 59 1.29 1.82 20.08
N MET A 60 2.57 1.86 20.47
CA MET A 60 3.19 0.74 21.21
C MET A 60 2.49 0.46 22.56
N GLN A 61 1.95 1.47 23.23
CA GLN A 61 1.18 1.30 24.47
C GLN A 61 -0.13 0.55 24.21
N VAL A 62 -0.82 0.85 23.09
CA VAL A 62 -2.00 0.11 22.66
C VAL A 62 -1.64 -1.33 22.30
N LEU A 63 -0.62 -1.54 21.48
CA LEU A 63 -0.21 -2.86 21.01
C LEU A 63 0.23 -3.79 22.14
N ALA A 64 0.75 -3.25 23.25
CA ALA A 64 1.11 -4.03 24.42
C ALA A 64 -0.06 -4.80 25.08
N GLY A 65 -1.31 -4.48 24.73
CA GLY A 65 -2.51 -5.20 25.18
C GLY A 65 -2.98 -6.31 24.23
N PHE A 66 -2.25 -6.60 23.15
CA PHE A 66 -2.62 -7.53 22.08
C PHE A 66 -1.49 -8.50 21.76
N ASP A 67 -1.79 -9.56 21.01
CA ASP A 67 -0.81 -10.57 20.59
C ASP A 67 0.09 -10.08 19.44
N SER A 68 -0.34 -9.07 18.67
CA SER A 68 0.45 -8.47 17.59
C SER A 68 1.68 -7.75 18.13
N HIS A 69 2.87 -8.15 17.69
CA HIS A 69 4.12 -7.52 18.10
C HIS A 69 4.37 -6.19 17.38
N ALA A 70 4.83 -5.17 18.12
CA ALA A 70 5.17 -3.88 17.55
C ALA A 70 6.60 -3.87 16.98
N ILE A 71 6.73 -3.50 15.70
CA ILE A 71 8.01 -3.17 15.06
C ILE A 71 8.00 -1.67 14.77
N VAL A 72 9.13 -0.99 14.97
CA VAL A 72 9.27 0.43 14.62
C VAL A 72 10.26 0.58 13.48
N ARG A 73 9.89 1.32 12.43
CA ARG A 73 10.82 1.76 11.39
C ARG A 73 11.21 3.23 11.62
N PRO A 74 12.43 3.53 12.07
CA PRO A 74 12.98 4.89 12.11
C PRO A 74 13.01 5.56 10.75
N THR A 75 13.11 6.89 10.72
CA THR A 75 13.38 7.64 9.48
C THR A 75 14.75 7.34 8.88
N ILE A 76 15.72 6.99 9.73
CA ILE A 76 17.10 6.63 9.37
C ILE A 76 17.78 5.91 10.55
N GLY A 77 18.85 5.16 10.26
CA GLY A 77 19.65 4.42 11.24
C GLY A 77 20.63 5.25 12.08
N GLU A 78 20.17 6.31 12.75
CA GLU A 78 21.03 7.17 13.57
C GLU A 78 21.06 6.74 15.04
N THR A 79 22.25 6.68 15.66
CA THR A 79 22.43 6.16 17.03
C THR A 79 21.58 6.92 18.05
N TRP A 80 21.51 8.25 17.95
CA TRP A 80 20.74 9.07 18.89
C TRP A 80 19.23 8.82 18.78
N MET A 81 18.75 8.48 17.58
CA MET A 81 17.35 8.22 17.28
C MET A 81 16.95 6.82 17.70
N ILE A 82 17.77 5.81 17.36
CA ILE A 82 17.63 4.42 17.82
C ILE A 82 17.50 4.38 19.34
N LYS A 83 18.37 5.11 20.06
CA LYS A 83 18.31 5.22 21.52
C LYS A 83 16.93 5.68 22.01
N GLN A 84 16.33 6.70 21.38
CA GLN A 84 15.01 7.20 21.79
C GLN A 84 13.90 6.16 21.60
N TYR A 85 13.90 5.43 20.48
CA TYR A 85 12.92 4.37 20.24
C TYR A 85 13.07 3.19 21.21
N LEU A 86 14.31 2.79 21.49
CA LEU A 86 14.59 1.75 22.48
C LEU A 86 14.14 2.19 23.88
N ASP A 87 14.39 3.44 24.29
CA ASP A 87 13.94 3.98 25.58
C ASP A 87 12.41 4.13 25.67
N ALA A 88 11.73 4.41 24.55
CA ALA A 88 10.28 4.35 24.45
C ALA A 88 9.72 2.91 24.56
N GLY A 89 10.60 1.90 24.50
CA GLY A 89 10.27 0.49 24.70
C GLY A 89 10.04 -0.30 23.41
N ALA A 90 10.51 0.19 22.27
CA ALA A 90 10.60 -0.65 21.07
C ALA A 90 11.63 -1.76 21.29
N GLN A 91 11.23 -3.01 21.06
CA GLN A 91 12.13 -4.16 21.12
C GLN A 91 12.53 -4.67 19.75
N THR A 92 11.90 -4.19 18.67
CA THR A 92 12.21 -4.60 17.30
C THR A 92 12.25 -3.38 16.41
N LEU A 93 13.38 -3.19 15.74
CA LEU A 93 13.61 -2.08 14.83
C LEU A 93 13.86 -2.62 13.43
N LEU A 94 13.24 -2.00 12.43
CA LEU A 94 13.54 -2.17 11.03
C LEU A 94 14.26 -0.91 10.54
N ILE A 95 15.57 -1.00 10.29
CA ILE A 95 16.37 0.17 9.92
C ILE A 95 16.43 0.30 8.39
N PRO A 96 15.97 1.42 7.81
CA PRO A 96 15.99 1.64 6.36
C PRO A 96 17.41 1.86 5.82
N MET A 97 17.56 1.73 4.50
CA MET A 97 18.71 2.18 3.71
C MET A 97 20.06 1.65 4.21
N VAL A 98 20.16 0.34 4.46
CA VAL A 98 21.41 -0.31 4.86
C VAL A 98 22.17 -0.81 3.62
N GLU A 99 23.35 -0.21 3.40
CA GLU A 99 24.11 -0.36 2.15
C GLU A 99 25.48 -1.03 2.35
N SER A 100 25.88 -1.32 3.58
CA SER A 100 27.17 -1.94 3.88
C SER A 100 27.19 -2.72 5.19
N ALA A 101 28.14 -3.65 5.31
CA ALA A 101 28.40 -4.37 6.56
C ALA A 101 28.94 -3.47 7.67
N GLU A 102 29.66 -2.39 7.34
CA GLU A 102 30.14 -1.42 8.33
C GLU A 102 28.96 -0.70 8.98
N GLN A 103 28.04 -0.17 8.19
CA GLN A 103 26.81 0.44 8.69
C GLN A 103 25.99 -0.55 9.53
N ALA A 104 25.85 -1.81 9.10
CA ALA A 104 25.16 -2.83 9.89
C ALA A 104 25.84 -3.09 11.26
N ARG A 105 27.18 -3.12 11.33
CA ARG A 105 27.92 -3.23 12.61
C ARG A 105 27.70 -2.01 13.50
N GLU A 106 27.63 -0.81 12.94
CA GLU A 106 27.31 0.40 13.69
C GLU A 106 25.90 0.34 14.30
N LEU A 107 24.92 -0.17 13.55
CA LEU A 107 23.56 -0.38 14.03
C LEU A 107 23.50 -1.40 15.17
N VAL A 108 24.23 -2.51 15.07
CA VAL A 108 24.36 -3.50 16.16
C VAL A 108 24.93 -2.83 17.41
N ARG A 109 25.97 -1.99 17.27
CA ARG A 109 26.51 -1.23 18.40
C ARG A 109 25.50 -0.23 18.95
N ALA A 110 24.69 0.42 18.12
CA ALA A 110 23.70 1.41 18.55
C ALA A 110 22.57 0.81 19.41
N VAL A 111 22.23 -0.46 19.19
CA VAL A 111 21.21 -1.16 19.98
C VAL A 111 21.75 -1.88 21.23
N THR A 112 23.07 -2.00 21.36
CA THR A 112 23.73 -2.79 22.41
C THR A 112 24.35 -1.89 23.50
N TYR A 113 24.21 -2.24 24.78
CA TYR A 113 24.83 -1.49 25.87
C TYR A 113 26.37 -1.63 25.91
N PRO A 114 27.10 -0.65 26.48
CA PRO A 114 28.51 -0.80 26.78
C PRO A 114 28.79 -2.01 27.70
N PRO A 115 29.97 -2.66 27.57
CA PRO A 115 31.10 -2.30 26.72
C PRO A 115 31.00 -2.80 25.27
N HIS A 116 29.97 -3.57 24.92
CA HIS A 116 29.86 -4.22 23.62
C HIS A 116 29.27 -3.32 22.52
N GLY A 117 28.51 -2.29 22.93
CA GLY A 117 27.97 -1.28 22.04
C GLY A 117 28.08 0.14 22.60
N VAL A 118 27.22 1.02 22.09
CA VAL A 118 27.20 2.46 22.38
C VAL A 118 25.83 2.98 22.80
N ARG A 119 24.86 2.08 23.07
CA ARG A 119 23.55 2.48 23.61
C ARG A 119 23.75 3.17 24.95
N GLY A 120 23.30 4.42 25.06
CA GLY A 120 23.44 5.21 26.29
C GLY A 120 22.65 4.61 27.46
N VAL A 121 23.25 4.55 28.66
CA VAL A 121 22.59 4.09 29.88
C VAL A 121 21.69 5.20 30.41
N GLY A 122 20.39 5.09 30.16
CA GLY A 122 19.35 5.99 30.66
C GLY A 122 18.04 5.30 31.01
N SER A 123 18.04 3.96 31.02
CA SER A 123 16.81 3.16 31.12
C SER A 123 16.02 3.39 32.39
N ALA A 124 16.64 3.90 33.47
CA ALA A 124 16.01 4.11 34.76
C ALA A 124 14.75 5.00 34.72
N LEU A 125 14.74 6.02 33.85
CA LEU A 125 13.60 6.93 33.65
C LEU A 125 12.73 6.54 32.45
N ALA A 126 13.13 5.50 31.71
CA ALA A 126 12.56 5.15 30.43
C ALA A 126 11.45 4.09 30.57
N ARG A 127 10.51 4.09 29.62
CA ARG A 127 9.44 3.09 29.54
C ARG A 127 10.01 1.67 29.40
N ALA A 128 11.13 1.53 28.70
CA ALA A 128 11.74 0.24 28.41
C ALA A 128 12.06 -0.63 29.64
N SER A 129 12.45 0.00 30.77
CA SER A 129 12.71 -0.70 32.04
C SER A 129 11.52 -0.69 33.01
N ASN A 130 10.36 -0.24 32.52
CA ASN A 130 9.21 0.14 33.34
C ASN A 130 9.61 1.10 34.46
N PHE A 131 10.33 2.18 34.12
CA PHE A 131 10.75 3.22 35.06
C PHE A 131 11.54 2.66 36.27
N SER A 132 12.54 1.82 35.99
CA SER A 132 13.36 1.08 36.96
C SER A 132 12.65 -0.04 37.73
N ALA A 133 11.43 -0.43 37.36
CA ALA A 133 10.76 -1.57 38.01
C ALA A 133 11.31 -2.94 37.56
N ILE A 134 12.16 -2.99 36.53
CA ILE A 134 12.86 -4.19 36.04
C ILE A 134 14.34 -4.12 36.48
N PRO A 135 14.73 -4.78 37.59
CA PRO A 135 16.06 -4.57 38.21
C PRO A 135 17.24 -5.01 37.35
N ASP A 136 17.07 -6.08 36.58
CA ASP A 136 18.07 -6.74 35.72
C ASP A 136 17.95 -6.32 34.25
N TYR A 137 17.24 -5.21 33.96
CA TYR A 137 17.03 -4.75 32.59
C TYR A 137 18.34 -4.54 31.83
N LEU A 138 19.34 -3.85 32.42
CA LEU A 138 20.60 -3.55 31.73
C LEU A 138 21.40 -4.81 31.36
N GLN A 139 21.26 -5.88 32.14
CA GLN A 139 21.97 -7.15 31.93
C GLN A 139 21.27 -8.07 30.92
N THR A 140 19.97 -7.86 30.69
CA THR A 140 19.12 -8.79 29.94
C THR A 140 18.51 -8.19 28.68
N ALA A 141 18.42 -6.85 28.57
CA ALA A 141 17.75 -6.17 27.47
C ALA A 141 18.35 -6.47 26.10
N ASP A 142 19.68 -6.50 25.98
CA ASP A 142 20.36 -6.72 24.69
C ASP A 142 19.95 -8.05 24.03
N ALA A 143 19.64 -9.08 24.84
CA ALA A 143 19.18 -10.37 24.34
C ALA A 143 17.80 -10.30 23.66
N GLU A 144 16.96 -9.35 24.09
CA GLU A 144 15.56 -9.20 23.65
C GLU A 144 15.38 -8.13 22.56
N ILE A 145 16.42 -7.37 22.21
CA ILE A 145 16.35 -6.44 21.07
C ILE A 145 16.52 -7.22 19.77
N CYS A 146 15.58 -7.05 18.83
CA CYS A 146 15.63 -7.60 17.49
C CYS A 146 15.99 -6.51 16.48
N LEU A 147 17.13 -6.66 15.81
CA LEU A 147 17.59 -5.72 14.80
C LEU A 147 17.37 -6.31 13.41
N LEU A 148 16.46 -5.68 12.66
CA LEU A 148 16.21 -5.95 11.26
C LEU A 148 16.82 -4.82 10.42
N VAL A 149 17.51 -5.16 9.34
CA VAL A 149 18.09 -4.19 8.41
C VAL A 149 17.41 -4.28 7.05
N GLN A 150 17.10 -3.14 6.45
CA GLN A 150 16.43 -3.06 5.16
C GLN A 150 17.46 -2.82 4.05
N VAL A 151 17.54 -3.77 3.13
CA VAL A 151 18.35 -3.70 1.92
C VAL A 151 17.41 -3.43 0.75
N GLU A 152 17.54 -2.24 0.15
CA GLU A 152 16.50 -1.74 -0.76
C GLU A 152 17.06 -0.94 -1.94
N ASN A 153 18.35 -1.10 -2.23
CA ASN A 153 19.00 -0.54 -3.40
C ASN A 153 20.15 -1.43 -3.88
N ARG A 154 20.73 -1.11 -5.03
CA ARG A 154 21.81 -1.91 -5.65
C ARG A 154 23.08 -1.94 -4.79
N ALA A 155 23.37 -0.89 -4.03
CA ALA A 155 24.54 -0.87 -3.14
C ALA A 155 24.38 -1.90 -2.01
N GLY A 156 23.24 -1.90 -1.32
CA GLY A 156 22.92 -2.91 -0.30
C GLY A 156 22.83 -4.33 -0.86
N ILE A 157 22.25 -4.52 -2.05
CA ILE A 157 22.21 -5.84 -2.71
C ILE A 157 23.63 -6.34 -3.01
N LYS A 158 24.53 -5.46 -3.47
CA LYS A 158 25.93 -5.81 -3.72
C LYS A 158 26.67 -6.18 -2.44
N ALA A 159 26.36 -5.50 -1.32
CA ALA A 159 26.98 -5.74 -0.02
C ALA A 159 26.27 -6.84 0.80
N LEU A 160 25.23 -7.47 0.27
CA LEU A 160 24.34 -8.36 1.02
C LEU A 160 25.11 -9.50 1.69
N ASP A 161 26.02 -10.15 0.97
CA ASP A 161 26.78 -11.28 1.52
C ASP A 161 27.59 -10.85 2.76
N GLU A 162 28.21 -9.66 2.75
CA GLU A 162 28.95 -9.12 3.89
C GLU A 162 28.01 -8.67 5.04
N ILE A 163 26.84 -8.12 4.73
CA ILE A 163 25.81 -7.77 5.73
C ILE A 163 25.32 -9.02 6.46
N LEU A 164 25.17 -10.14 5.73
CA LEU A 164 24.74 -11.41 6.28
C LEU A 164 25.79 -12.06 7.20
N GLU A 165 27.05 -11.62 7.18
CA GLU A 165 28.08 -12.06 8.12
C GLU A 165 28.08 -11.26 9.44
N VAL A 166 27.33 -10.16 9.52
CA VAL A 166 27.31 -9.32 10.72
C VAL A 166 26.54 -10.02 11.84
N GLU A 167 27.25 -10.33 12.93
CA GLU A 167 26.67 -10.81 14.19
C GLU A 167 25.82 -9.71 14.85
N GLY A 168 24.65 -10.09 15.37
CA GLY A 168 23.68 -9.16 15.97
C GLY A 168 22.65 -8.59 15.00
N VAL A 169 22.76 -8.83 13.69
CA VAL A 169 21.66 -8.63 12.74
C VAL A 169 20.78 -9.88 12.77
N ASP A 170 19.53 -9.75 13.22
CA ASP A 170 18.61 -10.88 13.35
C ASP A 170 17.89 -11.20 12.03
N GLY A 171 17.72 -10.21 11.15
CA GLY A 171 17.07 -10.39 9.86
C GLY A 171 17.37 -9.29 8.86
N VAL A 172 17.19 -9.62 7.59
CA VAL A 172 17.30 -8.70 6.46
C VAL A 172 15.96 -8.62 5.75
N PHE A 173 15.50 -7.41 5.53
CA PHE A 173 14.28 -7.10 4.83
C PHE A 173 14.60 -6.54 3.45
N ILE A 174 13.93 -7.02 2.40
CA ILE A 174 14.07 -6.45 1.06
C ILE A 174 12.90 -5.50 0.79
N GLY A 175 13.20 -4.24 0.46
CA GLY A 175 12.23 -3.22 0.05
C GLY A 175 12.07 -3.20 -1.48
N PRO A 176 11.02 -3.82 -2.07
CA PRO A 176 10.97 -3.99 -3.53
C PRO A 176 10.71 -2.69 -4.29
N SER A 177 9.99 -1.74 -3.68
CA SER A 177 9.67 -0.45 -4.30
C SER A 177 10.91 0.41 -4.53
N ASP A 178 11.73 0.57 -3.50
CA ASP A 178 12.97 1.35 -3.58
C ASP A 178 14.02 0.64 -4.41
N LEU A 179 14.10 -0.69 -4.31
CA LEU A 179 15.00 -1.48 -5.15
C LEU A 179 14.62 -1.33 -6.63
N ALA A 180 13.33 -1.38 -6.96
CA ALA A 180 12.85 -1.13 -8.30
C ALA A 180 13.22 0.26 -8.77
N ALA A 181 13.03 1.29 -7.95
CA ALA A 181 13.38 2.66 -8.29
C ALA A 181 14.89 2.79 -8.60
N ASP A 182 15.78 2.27 -7.75
CA ASP A 182 17.22 2.33 -7.97
C ASP A 182 17.68 1.48 -9.17
N MET A 183 17.00 0.35 -9.46
CA MET A 183 17.23 -0.45 -10.66
C MET A 183 16.70 0.19 -11.96
N GLY A 184 16.01 1.33 -11.89
CA GLY A 184 15.45 2.04 -13.06
C GLY A 184 14.00 1.68 -13.41
N PHE A 185 13.30 0.97 -12.52
CA PHE A 185 11.90 0.53 -12.66
C PHE A 185 10.97 1.27 -11.69
N ILE A 186 11.12 2.60 -11.56
CA ILE A 186 10.32 3.42 -10.64
C ILE A 186 8.80 3.17 -10.79
N GLY A 187 8.14 2.87 -9.68
CA GLY A 187 6.71 2.54 -9.64
C GLY A 187 6.34 1.14 -10.19
N ASN A 188 7.32 0.32 -10.57
CA ASN A 188 7.10 -1.03 -11.10
C ASN A 188 7.95 -2.09 -10.39
N ALA A 189 7.65 -2.35 -9.11
CA ALA A 189 8.26 -3.44 -8.34
C ALA A 189 7.94 -4.85 -8.89
N GLY A 190 6.96 -4.95 -9.80
CA GLY A 190 6.60 -6.21 -10.47
C GLY A 190 7.45 -6.56 -11.69
N ALA A 191 8.39 -5.70 -12.08
CA ALA A 191 9.29 -5.97 -13.21
C ALA A 191 10.05 -7.30 -13.02
N PRO A 192 10.17 -8.15 -14.06
CA PRO A 192 10.83 -9.45 -13.95
C PRO A 192 12.25 -9.39 -13.35
N GLU A 193 13.02 -8.36 -13.70
CA GLU A 193 14.38 -8.13 -13.20
C GLU A 193 14.38 -7.84 -11.70
N VAL A 194 13.42 -7.05 -11.22
CA VAL A 194 13.26 -6.74 -9.79
C VAL A 194 12.83 -7.98 -9.04
N LYS A 195 11.82 -8.72 -9.54
CA LYS A 195 11.37 -9.98 -8.92
C LYS A 195 12.52 -10.99 -8.80
N ALA A 196 13.34 -11.11 -9.84
CA ALA A 196 14.52 -11.98 -9.83
C ALA A 196 15.54 -11.55 -8.76
N ALA A 197 15.88 -10.25 -8.70
CA ALA A 197 16.81 -9.72 -7.69
C ALA A 197 16.30 -9.93 -6.25
N VAL A 198 15.00 -9.70 -6.01
CA VAL A 198 14.38 -9.93 -4.70
C VAL A 198 14.45 -11.41 -4.31
N MET A 199 14.12 -12.34 -5.23
CA MET A 199 14.15 -13.77 -4.93
C MET A 199 15.57 -14.30 -4.74
N GLU A 200 16.54 -13.81 -5.50
CA GLU A 200 17.96 -14.15 -5.29
C GLU A 200 18.44 -13.68 -3.91
N ALA A 201 18.16 -12.42 -3.56
CA ALA A 201 18.50 -11.87 -2.25
C ALA A 201 17.82 -12.64 -1.11
N MET A 202 16.52 -12.96 -1.25
CA MET A 202 15.79 -13.76 -0.27
C MET A 202 16.43 -15.13 -0.05
N GLY A 203 16.81 -15.81 -1.14
CA GLY A 203 17.51 -17.10 -1.07
C GLY A 203 18.83 -17.01 -0.31
N LYS A 204 19.62 -15.96 -0.54
CA LYS A 204 20.88 -15.70 0.20
C LYS A 204 20.64 -15.46 1.69
N ILE A 205 19.63 -14.64 2.03
CA ILE A 205 19.29 -14.32 3.43
C ILE A 205 18.90 -15.59 4.19
N VAL A 206 17.99 -16.39 3.62
CA VAL A 206 17.54 -17.63 4.25
C VAL A 206 18.69 -18.63 4.39
N ALA A 207 19.53 -18.77 3.35
CA ALA A 207 20.68 -19.68 3.37
C ALA A 207 21.73 -19.29 4.43
N SER A 208 21.82 -18.01 4.82
CA SER A 208 22.72 -17.56 5.89
C SER A 208 22.18 -17.85 7.29
N GLY A 209 20.95 -18.35 7.43
CA GLY A 209 20.28 -18.56 8.72
C GLY A 209 19.72 -17.28 9.37
N LYS A 210 19.77 -16.13 8.69
CA LYS A 210 19.11 -14.90 9.14
C LYS A 210 17.65 -14.90 8.68
N ALA A 211 16.79 -14.17 9.39
CA ALA A 211 15.40 -14.04 8.99
C ALA A 211 15.29 -13.21 7.70
N GLY A 212 14.52 -13.69 6.72
CA GLY A 212 14.20 -12.96 5.49
C GLY A 212 12.82 -12.33 5.56
N GLY A 213 12.71 -11.06 5.15
CA GLY A 213 11.44 -10.34 5.15
C GLY A 213 11.22 -9.44 3.93
N ILE A 214 9.97 -9.09 3.70
CA ILE A 214 9.52 -8.31 2.54
C ILE A 214 8.17 -7.64 2.81
N LEU A 215 7.90 -6.51 2.15
CA LEU A 215 6.56 -5.97 1.96
C LEU A 215 6.17 -6.10 0.49
N THR A 216 5.07 -6.80 0.23
CA THR A 216 4.46 -6.85 -1.09
C THR A 216 2.95 -7.04 -0.99
N LEU A 217 2.21 -6.40 -1.89
CA LEU A 217 0.76 -6.58 -2.02
C LEU A 217 0.39 -7.66 -3.05
N ASP A 218 1.40 -8.28 -3.70
CA ASP A 218 1.24 -9.37 -4.67
C ASP A 218 1.22 -10.73 -3.94
N PRO A 219 0.08 -11.43 -3.87
CA PRO A 219 -0.03 -12.71 -3.17
C PRO A 219 0.86 -13.83 -3.75
N GLU A 220 1.16 -13.79 -5.05
CA GLU A 220 2.05 -14.78 -5.67
C GLU A 220 3.48 -14.57 -5.19
N MET A 221 3.93 -13.31 -5.09
CA MET A 221 5.23 -12.97 -4.54
C MET A 221 5.33 -13.29 -3.04
N GLN A 222 4.26 -13.00 -2.28
CA GLN A 222 4.18 -13.38 -0.85
C GLN A 222 4.39 -14.90 -0.70
N ARG A 223 3.68 -15.71 -1.50
CA ARG A 223 3.81 -17.17 -1.50
C ARG A 223 5.22 -17.61 -1.87
N ALA A 224 5.77 -17.07 -2.96
CA ALA A 224 7.11 -17.41 -3.42
C ALA A 224 8.19 -17.13 -2.36
N CYS A 225 8.11 -16.00 -1.65
CA CYS A 225 9.04 -15.69 -0.56
C CYS A 225 8.88 -16.65 0.62
N LEU A 226 7.65 -16.98 1.02
CA LEU A 226 7.40 -17.97 2.09
C LEU A 226 7.93 -19.36 1.71
N ASP A 227 7.71 -19.79 0.48
CA ASP A 227 8.21 -21.07 -0.04
C ASP A 227 9.75 -21.11 -0.11
N ALA A 228 10.38 -19.94 -0.32
CA ALA A 228 11.84 -19.77 -0.24
C ALA A 228 12.37 -19.69 1.21
N GLY A 229 11.49 -19.65 2.22
CA GLY A 229 11.85 -19.64 3.64
C GLY A 229 11.83 -18.27 4.32
N ALA A 230 11.24 -17.24 3.71
CA ALA A 230 11.03 -15.95 4.38
C ALA A 230 10.18 -16.13 5.64
N THR A 231 10.53 -15.42 6.72
CA THR A 231 9.90 -15.59 8.04
C THR A 231 9.14 -14.36 8.52
N PHE A 232 9.26 -13.19 7.89
CA PHE A 232 8.42 -12.04 8.23
C PHE A 232 7.95 -11.27 6.99
N VAL A 233 6.69 -11.48 6.62
CA VAL A 233 6.11 -10.96 5.38
C VAL A 233 4.99 -9.97 5.70
N ALA A 234 5.19 -8.72 5.35
CA ALA A 234 4.13 -7.73 5.37
C ALA A 234 3.28 -7.87 4.11
N THR A 235 1.97 -8.04 4.31
CA THR A 235 1.02 -8.36 3.23
C THR A 235 0.18 -7.17 2.81
N ASN A 236 0.09 -6.17 3.67
CA ASN A 236 -0.84 -5.05 3.57
C ASN A 236 -0.28 -3.79 4.22
N ILE A 237 -0.92 -2.65 3.90
CA ILE A 237 -0.67 -1.34 4.47
C ILE A 237 -2.03 -0.75 4.88
N ASP A 238 -2.20 -0.40 6.15
CA ASP A 238 -3.47 0.10 6.71
C ASP A 238 -4.06 1.30 5.94
N VAL A 239 -3.23 2.28 5.56
CA VAL A 239 -3.63 3.47 4.80
C VAL A 239 -4.27 3.06 3.47
N THR A 240 -3.67 2.09 2.77
CA THR A 240 -4.15 1.64 1.47
C THR A 240 -5.44 0.84 1.58
N LEU A 241 -5.54 -0.01 2.60
CA LEU A 241 -6.77 -0.75 2.92
C LEU A 241 -7.92 0.21 3.23
N PHE A 242 -7.69 1.18 4.12
CA PHE A 242 -8.70 2.17 4.51
C PHE A 242 -9.12 3.03 3.32
N ALA A 243 -8.17 3.57 2.55
CA ALA A 243 -8.46 4.39 1.38
C ALA A 243 -9.27 3.62 0.32
N ALA A 244 -8.93 2.36 0.06
CA ALA A 244 -9.68 1.52 -0.88
C ALA A 244 -11.11 1.26 -0.38
N ALA A 245 -11.27 0.89 0.89
CA ALA A 245 -12.59 0.65 1.49
C ALA A 245 -13.47 1.91 1.46
N MET A 246 -12.93 3.08 1.80
CA MET A 246 -13.64 4.36 1.75
C MET A 246 -14.07 4.72 0.33
N ARG A 247 -13.18 4.60 -0.66
CA ARG A 247 -13.52 4.87 -2.07
C ARG A 247 -14.60 3.93 -2.60
N ASN A 248 -14.50 2.63 -2.29
CA ASN A 248 -15.48 1.64 -2.71
C ASN A 248 -16.85 1.88 -2.06
N THR A 249 -16.86 2.19 -0.76
CA THR A 249 -18.08 2.49 -0.01
C THR A 249 -18.74 3.77 -0.52
N ALA A 250 -17.96 4.81 -0.78
CA ALA A 250 -18.47 6.05 -1.38
C ALA A 250 -19.05 5.80 -2.78
N LYS A 251 -18.38 5.00 -3.62
CA LYS A 251 -18.90 4.62 -4.95
C LYS A 251 -20.23 3.88 -4.83
N ALA A 252 -20.34 2.91 -3.91
CA ALA A 252 -21.57 2.17 -3.68
C ALA A 252 -22.70 3.08 -3.16
N ALA A 253 -22.40 3.97 -2.23
CA ALA A 253 -23.37 4.93 -1.69
C ALA A 253 -23.88 5.90 -2.78
N LEU A 254 -22.99 6.39 -3.65
CA LEU A 254 -23.38 7.28 -4.74
C LEU A 254 -24.23 6.58 -5.81
N ALA A 255 -24.04 5.27 -6.01
CA ALA A 255 -24.86 4.48 -6.93
C ALA A 255 -26.31 4.27 -6.45
N LEU A 256 -26.64 4.63 -5.20
CA LEU A 256 -28.02 4.61 -4.69
C LEU A 256 -28.85 5.83 -5.14
N LEU A 257 -28.20 6.88 -5.62
CA LEU A 257 -28.87 8.05 -6.16
C LEU A 257 -29.40 7.73 -7.57
N PRO A 258 -30.49 8.37 -8.03
CA PRO A 258 -30.98 8.18 -9.38
C PRO A 258 -29.98 8.74 -10.41
N ASP A 259 -29.90 8.06 -11.56
CA ASP A 259 -29.18 8.58 -12.72
C ASP A 259 -29.75 9.95 -13.14
N GLN A 260 -28.89 10.79 -13.71
CA GLN A 260 -29.35 12.03 -14.33
C GLN A 260 -29.75 11.74 -15.78
N ILE A 261 -30.99 12.04 -16.13
CA ILE A 261 -31.58 11.71 -17.43
C ILE A 261 -32.17 12.98 -18.02
N THR A 262 -31.88 13.24 -19.30
CA THR A 262 -32.65 14.18 -20.12
C THR A 262 -33.01 13.52 -21.44
N THR A 263 -34.08 13.99 -22.05
CA THR A 263 -34.50 13.59 -23.39
C THR A 263 -34.35 14.76 -24.35
N GLY A 264 -34.00 14.49 -25.60
CA GLY A 264 -33.97 15.48 -26.66
C GLY A 264 -34.54 14.93 -27.95
N THR A 265 -34.95 15.82 -28.84
CA THR A 265 -35.52 15.48 -30.14
C THR A 265 -34.87 16.31 -31.24
N ALA A 266 -34.67 15.71 -32.42
CA ALA A 266 -34.26 16.41 -33.63
C ALA A 266 -35.13 15.99 -34.81
N LYS A 267 -35.56 16.97 -35.62
CA LYS A 267 -36.29 16.70 -36.87
C LYS A 267 -35.31 16.43 -38.01
N THR A 268 -35.46 15.29 -38.67
CA THR A 268 -34.63 14.89 -39.80
C THR A 268 -35.23 13.68 -40.52
N GLU A 269 -35.19 13.67 -41.85
CA GLU A 269 -35.50 12.49 -42.68
C GLU A 269 -34.46 11.35 -42.50
N ASN A 270 -33.30 11.65 -41.91
CA ASN A 270 -32.16 10.75 -41.77
C ASN A 270 -32.04 10.13 -40.36
N ALA A 271 -33.11 10.12 -39.56
CA ALA A 271 -33.07 9.69 -38.16
C ALA A 271 -32.43 8.31 -37.95
N SER A 272 -32.85 7.31 -38.72
CA SER A 272 -32.29 5.95 -38.70
C SER A 272 -30.80 5.94 -39.04
N ARG A 273 -30.37 6.73 -40.02
CA ARG A 273 -28.97 6.81 -40.46
C ARG A 273 -28.08 7.36 -39.34
N TYR A 274 -28.49 8.45 -38.70
CA TYR A 274 -27.68 9.11 -37.67
C TYR A 274 -27.55 8.28 -36.40
N LEU A 275 -28.64 7.65 -35.96
CA LEU A 275 -28.64 6.69 -34.87
C LEU A 275 -27.62 5.57 -35.10
N GLN A 276 -27.67 4.93 -36.28
CA GLN A 276 -26.77 3.82 -36.60
C GLN A 276 -25.32 4.29 -36.72
N GLN A 277 -25.07 5.48 -37.26
CA GLN A 277 -23.73 6.07 -37.35
C GLN A 277 -23.15 6.35 -35.97
N LEU A 278 -23.92 6.90 -35.03
CA LEU A 278 -23.46 7.15 -33.67
C LEU A 278 -23.14 5.84 -32.94
N CYS A 279 -24.02 4.84 -33.02
CA CYS A 279 -23.79 3.54 -32.41
C CYS A 279 -22.56 2.83 -33.00
N LYS A 280 -22.40 2.82 -34.33
CA LYS A 280 -21.19 2.29 -34.99
C LYS A 280 -19.94 3.05 -34.56
N HIS A 281 -20.00 4.38 -34.56
CA HIS A 281 -18.87 5.23 -34.19
C HIS A 281 -18.41 4.97 -32.75
N TRP A 282 -19.32 4.75 -31.81
CA TRP A 282 -18.95 4.53 -30.40
C TRP A 282 -18.76 3.07 -29.99
N SER A 283 -19.04 2.09 -30.86
CA SER A 283 -18.87 0.66 -30.59
C SER A 283 -17.44 0.23 -30.20
N HIS A 284 -16.41 1.01 -30.55
CA HIS A 284 -15.02 0.75 -30.15
C HIS A 284 -14.68 1.27 -28.73
N LYS A 285 -15.55 2.10 -28.14
CA LYS A 285 -15.37 2.73 -26.81
C LYS A 285 -16.42 2.32 -25.78
N GLY A 286 -17.53 1.74 -26.22
CA GLY A 286 -18.62 1.31 -25.38
C GLY A 286 -19.38 0.14 -25.99
N THR A 287 -20.31 -0.42 -25.22
CA THR A 287 -21.20 -1.48 -25.70
C THR A 287 -22.35 -0.85 -26.46
N ALA A 288 -22.50 -1.19 -27.73
CA ALA A 288 -23.53 -0.63 -28.61
C ALA A 288 -24.44 -1.72 -29.18
N GLU A 289 -25.75 -1.47 -29.16
CA GLU A 289 -26.78 -2.33 -29.74
C GLU A 289 -27.72 -1.47 -30.57
N PHE A 290 -27.99 -1.83 -31.83
CA PHE A 290 -28.86 -1.02 -32.69
C PHE A 290 -29.42 -1.79 -33.88
N ASP A 291 -30.55 -1.29 -34.38
CA ASP A 291 -31.17 -1.64 -35.66
C ASP A 291 -31.56 -0.36 -36.42
N ALA A 292 -32.53 -0.45 -37.33
CA ALA A 292 -33.00 0.72 -38.08
C ALA A 292 -33.82 1.70 -37.24
N ASP A 293 -34.48 1.24 -36.19
CA ASP A 293 -35.48 2.00 -35.45
C ASP A 293 -34.99 2.39 -34.05
N LYS A 294 -34.05 1.63 -33.46
CA LYS A 294 -33.55 1.84 -32.10
C LYS A 294 -32.05 1.62 -32.01
N GLY A 295 -31.43 2.31 -31.06
CA GLY A 295 -30.00 2.20 -30.80
C GLY A 295 -29.66 2.63 -29.38
N SER A 296 -28.70 1.94 -28.76
CA SER A 296 -28.16 2.31 -27.47
C SER A 296 -26.64 2.20 -27.47
N VAL A 297 -25.98 3.02 -26.64
CA VAL A 297 -24.56 2.91 -26.34
C VAL A 297 -24.35 3.16 -24.86
N SER A 298 -23.65 2.25 -24.18
CA SER A 298 -23.28 2.36 -22.75
C SER A 298 -21.77 2.37 -22.57
N PHE A 299 -21.28 3.22 -21.67
CA PHE A 299 -19.85 3.38 -21.37
C PHE A 299 -19.53 2.95 -19.94
N ALA A 300 -18.28 2.51 -19.71
CA ALA A 300 -17.79 2.16 -18.37
C ALA A 300 -17.81 3.34 -17.38
N THR A 301 -17.91 4.58 -17.87
CA THR A 301 -18.07 5.78 -17.06
C THR A 301 -19.47 5.93 -16.46
N GLY A 302 -20.44 5.10 -16.86
CA GLY A 302 -21.85 5.22 -16.50
C GLY A 302 -22.65 6.13 -17.43
N ASN A 303 -22.03 6.74 -18.44
CA ASN A 303 -22.77 7.46 -19.47
C ASN A 303 -23.49 6.48 -20.40
N ARG A 304 -24.71 6.81 -20.79
CA ARG A 304 -25.51 6.06 -21.77
C ARG A 304 -26.23 7.03 -22.70
N VAL A 305 -26.40 6.61 -23.95
CA VAL A 305 -27.34 7.23 -24.87
C VAL A 305 -28.26 6.14 -25.40
N GLU A 306 -29.55 6.44 -25.46
CA GLU A 306 -30.55 5.62 -26.15
C GLU A 306 -31.21 6.52 -27.19
N MET A 307 -31.54 5.95 -28.34
CA MET A 307 -32.11 6.68 -29.46
C MET A 307 -33.22 5.84 -30.11
N SER A 308 -34.23 6.53 -30.63
CA SER A 308 -35.26 5.94 -31.48
C SER A 308 -35.51 6.81 -32.70
N ALA A 309 -35.60 6.18 -33.87
CA ALA A 309 -35.96 6.83 -35.13
C ALA A 309 -37.42 6.49 -35.46
N LEU A 310 -38.28 7.50 -35.60
CA LEU A 310 -39.66 7.34 -36.02
C LEU A 310 -40.04 8.42 -37.03
N GLY A 311 -40.23 8.03 -38.30
CA GLY A 311 -40.50 8.97 -39.38
C GLY A 311 -39.36 9.98 -39.52
N GLU A 312 -39.69 11.27 -39.45
CA GLU A 312 -38.73 12.38 -39.55
C GLU A 312 -38.24 12.87 -38.17
N GLU A 313 -38.30 12.03 -37.14
CA GLU A 313 -37.87 12.39 -35.79
C GLU A 313 -36.85 11.40 -35.24
N LEU A 314 -35.78 11.95 -34.67
CA LEU A 314 -34.82 11.24 -33.84
C LEU A 314 -35.03 11.66 -32.38
N SER A 315 -35.56 10.74 -31.56
CA SER A 315 -35.63 10.90 -30.11
C SER A 315 -34.37 10.36 -29.47
N ILE A 316 -33.86 11.05 -28.45
CA ILE A 316 -32.59 10.76 -27.79
C ILE A 316 -32.82 10.83 -26.29
N THR A 317 -32.40 9.81 -25.55
CA THR A 317 -32.30 9.84 -24.09
C THR A 317 -30.83 9.83 -23.72
N ALA A 318 -30.37 10.91 -23.09
CA ALA A 318 -29.03 11.03 -22.57
C ALA A 318 -29.06 10.74 -21.06
N THR A 319 -28.28 9.76 -20.64
CA THR A 319 -28.16 9.36 -19.24
C THR A 319 -26.71 9.50 -18.79
N THR A 320 -26.52 10.04 -17.59
CA THR A 320 -25.24 9.97 -16.88
C THR A 320 -25.49 9.40 -15.48
N GLY A 321 -24.43 8.93 -14.84
CA GLY A 321 -24.54 8.52 -13.44
C GLY A 321 -24.99 9.68 -12.52
N PRO A 322 -25.28 9.42 -11.24
CA PRO A 322 -25.96 10.40 -10.39
C PRO A 322 -25.24 11.73 -10.16
N ARG A 323 -23.91 11.76 -10.35
CA ARG A 323 -23.07 12.97 -10.33
C ARG A 323 -22.32 13.17 -11.65
N GLY A 324 -22.84 12.61 -12.72
CA GLY A 324 -22.34 12.86 -14.07
C GLY A 324 -22.58 14.32 -14.47
N ASP A 325 -21.81 14.75 -15.45
CA ASP A 325 -21.97 16.06 -16.08
C ASP A 325 -22.92 15.92 -17.27
N LEU A 326 -24.22 16.03 -16.99
CA LEU A 326 -25.27 15.84 -17.99
C LEU A 326 -25.18 16.88 -19.11
N GLU A 327 -24.82 18.13 -18.80
CA GLU A 327 -24.69 19.20 -19.80
C GLU A 327 -23.53 18.93 -20.76
N ARG A 328 -22.38 18.50 -20.24
CA ARG A 328 -21.29 18.04 -21.10
C ARG A 328 -21.69 16.83 -21.92
N TRP A 329 -22.46 15.90 -21.35
CA TRP A 329 -22.89 14.70 -22.07
C TRP A 329 -23.85 15.02 -23.22
N LYS A 330 -24.84 15.88 -22.99
CA LYS A 330 -25.71 16.45 -24.04
C LYS A 330 -24.87 17.05 -25.15
N LYS A 331 -23.89 17.91 -24.80
CA LYS A 331 -23.00 18.54 -25.76
C LYS A 331 -22.20 17.53 -26.59
N VAL A 332 -21.65 16.49 -25.96
CA VAL A 332 -20.91 15.44 -26.67
C VAL A 332 -21.80 14.70 -27.67
N ILE A 333 -23.03 14.35 -27.29
CA ILE A 333 -24.00 13.71 -28.19
C ILE A 333 -24.34 14.65 -29.36
N SER A 334 -24.69 15.91 -29.05
CA SER A 334 -25.02 16.93 -30.05
C SER A 334 -23.87 17.16 -31.04
N ASP A 335 -22.65 17.36 -30.55
CA ASP A 335 -21.49 17.62 -31.41
C ASP A 335 -21.20 16.48 -32.40
N HIS A 336 -21.47 15.22 -32.03
CA HIS A 336 -21.30 14.08 -32.94
C HIS A 336 -22.42 13.99 -33.98
N LEU A 337 -23.68 14.11 -33.56
CA LEU A 337 -24.82 14.03 -34.49
C LEU A 337 -24.82 15.18 -35.50
N VAL A 338 -24.47 16.41 -35.07
CA VAL A 338 -24.28 17.55 -35.97
C VAL A 338 -23.20 17.28 -37.01
N ARG A 339 -22.09 16.63 -36.63
CA ARG A 339 -21.03 16.24 -37.59
C ARG A 339 -21.51 15.22 -38.62
N PHE A 340 -22.40 14.31 -38.22
CA PHE A 340 -22.97 13.31 -39.13
C PHE A 340 -23.98 13.92 -40.11
N ALA A 341 -24.70 14.96 -39.69
CA ALA A 341 -25.62 15.72 -40.52
C ALA A 341 -24.93 16.71 -41.47
N PHE A 342 -23.71 16.42 -41.93
CA PHE A 342 -22.88 17.34 -42.72
C PHE A 342 -23.65 17.95 -43.91
N ARG A 343 -23.80 19.29 -43.89
CA ARG A 343 -24.55 20.13 -44.87
C ARG A 343 -26.08 20.13 -44.73
N GLU A 344 -26.62 19.57 -43.65
CA GLU A 344 -28.03 19.68 -43.26
C GLU A 344 -28.13 20.58 -42.01
N GLU A 345 -29.21 21.35 -41.88
CA GLU A 345 -29.53 22.00 -40.60
C GLU A 345 -30.00 20.92 -39.62
N PHE A 346 -29.23 20.71 -38.55
CA PHE A 346 -29.52 19.71 -37.53
C PHE A 346 -29.27 20.29 -36.14
N GLU A 347 -30.32 20.30 -35.32
CA GLU A 347 -30.27 20.75 -33.94
C GLU A 347 -31.09 19.79 -33.08
N ILE A 348 -30.60 19.51 -31.86
CA ILE A 348 -31.32 18.72 -30.87
C ILE A 348 -31.90 19.69 -29.86
N THR A 349 -33.23 19.68 -29.73
CA THR A 349 -33.92 20.37 -28.66
C THR A 349 -33.96 19.44 -27.45
N TRP A 350 -33.18 19.75 -26.41
CA TRP A 350 -33.19 19.01 -25.15
C TRP A 350 -34.31 19.53 -24.24
N ALA A 351 -34.95 18.63 -23.49
CA ALA A 351 -35.89 18.99 -22.44
C ALA A 351 -35.17 19.75 -21.31
N GLU A 352 -35.83 20.79 -20.79
CA GLU A 352 -35.35 21.60 -19.65
C GLU A 352 -35.30 20.80 -18.34
#